data_AF-A0A951BDA9-F1
#
_entry.id   AF-A0A951BDA9-F1
#
_cell.length_a   1.000
_cell.length_b   1.000
_cell.length_c   1.000
_cell.angle_alpha   90.00
_cell.angle_beta   90.00
_cell.angle_gamma   90.00
#
_symmetry.space_group_name_H-M   'P 1'
#
loop_
_entity.id
_entity.type
_entity.pdbx_description
1 polymer ?
#
loop_
_entity_poly.entity_id
_entity_poly.type
_entity_poly.pdbx_seq_one_letter_code
_entity_poly.pdbx_strand_id
1 'polypeptide(L)'
;MVVLSARFDRLTSALAFHRPPYTSDPGDRVSSRDLRSPQVADVYDVAQRIVNNVERILVGKPEAARTALITLLAEGHLLVEDVPGVGKTSLAKALARSIDCTVTRIQFTPDLLPSDITGVSVFNRSTGDFDFRPGPVFANVVVGDEINRASPKTQSALLECMEERQVTVDGHSYPLSGPFMVIATQNPVEMEGTYPLPEAQRDRFTARISLGYPDPAAELAMVDEHAAADPFATLAPVSTAAEVRALCQAVRLIHVSPDLRRYVVEVVSATRWLPELRLGASPRATLQLIRASRAAAALAGRDFVVPDDVQTMAQPVLSHRLVLTAQALLDRLSPEDLVRNVLARVPAPHAPSGRPPVGDRNVDGRGDRRNSATVWRRSPRVP
;
A
#
# COMPACT_ATOMS: atom_id res chain seq x y z
N MET A 1 -60.76 0.25 -39.46
CA MET A 1 -60.68 1.15 -40.62
C MET A 1 -61.19 2.52 -40.16
N VAL A 2 -60.55 3.64 -40.55
CA VAL A 2 -60.65 4.99 -39.91
C VAL A 2 -59.89 5.01 -38.54
N VAL A 3 -58.76 5.71 -38.24
CA VAL A 3 -58.13 7.03 -38.59
C VAL A 3 -58.76 8.20 -37.78
N LEU A 4 -58.09 9.13 -37.08
CA LEU A 4 -56.68 9.61 -36.93
C LEU A 4 -55.92 8.96 -35.73
N SER A 5 -54.66 9.23 -35.30
CA SER A 5 -53.63 10.32 -35.38
C SER A 5 -53.68 11.46 -34.32
N ALA A 6 -52.94 11.33 -33.20
CA ALA A 6 -52.28 12.43 -32.48
C ALA A 6 -51.23 11.97 -31.43
N ARG A 7 -50.05 12.62 -31.44
CA ARG A 7 -49.03 12.70 -30.35
C ARG A 7 -48.42 11.39 -29.82
N PHE A 8 -47.42 10.89 -30.55
CA PHE A 8 -46.33 10.09 -29.96
C PHE A 8 -44.99 10.73 -30.32
N ASP A 9 -44.72 11.89 -29.71
CA ASP A 9 -43.41 12.54 -29.79
C ASP A 9 -43.26 13.59 -28.66
N ARG A 10 -42.03 13.78 -28.15
CA ARG A 10 -41.65 14.58 -26.95
C ARG A 10 -41.86 13.93 -25.57
N LEU A 11 -41.05 12.91 -25.27
CA LEU A 11 -40.56 12.64 -23.89
C LEU A 11 -39.02 12.49 -23.87
N THR A 12 -38.35 13.35 -24.62
CA THR A 12 -36.88 13.41 -24.77
C THR A 12 -36.33 14.81 -24.47
N SER A 13 -36.60 15.32 -23.27
CA SER A 13 -35.82 16.39 -22.62
C SER A 13 -36.18 16.51 -21.14
N ALA A 14 -35.26 17.00 -20.31
CA ALA A 14 -35.43 17.28 -18.88
C ALA A 14 -35.41 16.09 -17.89
N LEU A 15 -34.46 15.15 -18.07
CA LEU A 15 -33.75 14.60 -16.89
C LEU A 15 -32.55 15.49 -16.62
N ALA A 16 -32.76 16.53 -15.80
CA ALA A 16 -31.67 17.36 -15.30
C ALA A 16 -30.88 16.54 -14.27
N PHE A 17 -29.65 16.17 -14.59
CA PHE A 17 -28.70 15.57 -13.64
C PHE A 17 -28.41 16.57 -12.51
N HIS A 18 -29.17 16.51 -11.42
CA HIS A 18 -28.79 17.14 -10.16
C HIS A 18 -27.55 16.43 -9.63
N ARG A 19 -26.43 17.16 -9.58
CA ARG A 19 -25.26 16.73 -8.81
C ARG A 19 -25.59 16.89 -7.32
N PRO A 20 -25.54 15.82 -6.50
CA PRO A 20 -25.64 15.99 -5.05
C PRO A 20 -24.44 16.77 -4.52
N PRO A 21 -24.58 17.50 -3.39
CA PRO A 21 -23.59 18.46 -2.93
C PRO A 21 -22.42 17.82 -2.14
N TYR A 22 -21.85 16.71 -2.65
CA TYR A 22 -20.49 16.33 -2.25
C TYR A 22 -19.52 17.01 -3.19
N THR A 23 -19.24 18.28 -2.90
CA THR A 23 -18.16 19.01 -3.58
C THR A 23 -16.84 18.36 -3.22
N SER A 24 -16.06 18.00 -4.24
CA SER A 24 -14.64 17.74 -4.08
C SER A 24 -14.00 18.94 -3.38
N ASP A 25 -13.21 18.65 -2.35
CA ASP A 25 -12.44 19.55 -1.49
C ASP A 25 -12.21 20.99 -2.04
N PRO A 26 -12.64 22.06 -1.32
CA PRO A 26 -12.33 23.44 -1.67
C PRO A 26 -10.83 23.81 -1.70
N GLY A 27 -9.94 22.91 -1.26
CA GLY A 27 -8.49 23.10 -1.24
C GLY A 27 -7.77 23.13 -2.59
N ASP A 28 -8.45 22.87 -3.72
CA ASP A 28 -7.83 22.67 -5.05
C ASP A 28 -7.33 23.96 -5.76
N ARG A 29 -6.88 24.95 -4.97
CA ARG A 29 -6.15 26.15 -5.41
C ARG A 29 -4.72 26.19 -4.87
N VAL A 30 -4.02 25.06 -4.93
CA VAL A 30 -2.55 25.10 -4.90
C VAL A 30 -2.09 25.86 -6.14
N SER A 31 -1.33 26.94 -5.93
CA SER A 31 -0.82 27.74 -7.04
C SER A 31 0.01 26.88 -7.99
N SER A 32 -0.22 27.00 -9.30
CA SER A 32 0.47 26.24 -10.36
C SER A 32 1.95 26.64 -10.58
N ARG A 33 2.62 27.12 -9.52
CA ARG A 33 4.04 27.41 -9.46
C ARG A 33 4.72 26.31 -8.64
N ASP A 34 5.74 25.69 -9.24
CA ASP A 34 6.71 24.77 -8.63
C ASP A 34 6.29 23.33 -8.28
N LEU A 35 5.29 22.76 -8.97
CA LEU A 35 5.14 21.29 -9.04
C LEU A 35 6.20 20.67 -9.99
N ARG A 36 7.45 20.61 -9.52
CA ARG A 36 8.42 19.65 -10.08
C ARG A 36 7.90 18.24 -9.81
N SER A 37 8.01 17.33 -10.79
CA SER A 37 7.74 15.92 -10.53
C SER A 37 8.71 15.43 -9.45
N PRO A 38 8.23 14.86 -8.32
CA PRO A 38 9.11 14.46 -7.22
C PRO A 38 10.14 13.46 -7.72
N GLN A 39 11.41 13.79 -7.46
CA GLN A 39 12.54 12.92 -7.73
C GLN A 39 12.64 11.85 -6.65
N VAL A 40 13.41 10.80 -6.90
CA VAL A 40 13.59 9.71 -5.93
C VAL A 40 14.25 10.19 -4.62
N ALA A 41 15.07 11.25 -4.68
CA ALA A 41 15.58 11.94 -3.51
C ALA A 41 14.45 12.50 -2.62
N ASP A 42 13.46 13.18 -3.21
CA ASP A 42 12.29 13.70 -2.49
C ASP A 42 11.48 12.56 -1.83
N VAL A 43 11.34 11.43 -2.52
CA VAL A 43 10.68 10.22 -1.96
C VAL A 43 11.47 9.67 -0.78
N TYR A 44 12.79 9.56 -0.88
CA TYR A 44 13.65 9.08 0.20
C TYR A 44 13.56 9.99 1.43
N ASP A 45 13.76 11.30 1.27
CA ASP A 45 13.79 12.25 2.37
C ASP A 45 12.43 12.33 3.10
N VAL A 46 11.32 12.38 2.38
CA VAL A 46 9.99 12.38 3.01
C VAL A 46 9.69 11.02 3.65
N ALA A 47 10.08 9.91 3.04
CA ALA A 47 9.86 8.58 3.61
C ALA A 47 10.65 8.37 4.91
N GLN A 48 11.91 8.81 4.97
CA GLN A 48 12.72 8.76 6.20
C GLN A 48 12.10 9.61 7.30
N ARG A 49 11.59 10.82 7.00
CA ARG A 49 10.87 11.64 7.98
C ARG A 49 9.63 10.93 8.53
N ILE A 50 8.83 10.28 7.68
CA ILE A 50 7.64 9.53 8.11
C ILE A 50 8.05 8.31 8.97
N VAL A 51 9.01 7.49 8.54
CA VAL A 51 9.48 6.32 9.29
C VAL A 51 9.99 6.72 10.67
N ASN A 52 10.89 7.70 10.75
CA ASN A 52 11.43 8.20 12.02
C ASN A 52 10.33 8.73 12.96
N ASN A 53 9.28 9.36 12.42
CA ASN A 53 8.15 9.84 13.24
C ASN A 53 7.27 8.69 13.75
N VAL A 54 7.12 7.59 12.99
CA VAL A 54 6.42 6.37 13.43
C VAL A 54 7.23 5.62 14.50
N GLU A 55 8.55 5.54 14.35
CA GLU A 55 9.45 4.84 15.29
C GLU A 55 9.49 5.50 16.68
N ARG A 56 9.19 6.80 16.79
CA ARG A 56 8.97 7.50 18.08
C ARG A 56 7.77 6.97 18.89
N ILE A 57 6.91 6.14 18.28
CA ILE A 57 5.76 5.51 18.93
C ILE A 57 5.94 3.98 18.97
N LEU A 58 6.56 3.40 17.94
CA LEU A 58 6.74 1.96 17.78
C LEU A 58 8.20 1.56 18.02
N VAL A 59 8.63 1.66 19.27
CA VAL A 59 9.98 1.34 19.73
C VAL A 59 10.36 -0.10 19.33
N GLY A 60 11.58 -0.28 18.81
CA GLY A 60 12.16 -1.58 18.49
C GLY A 60 11.65 -2.28 17.22
N LYS A 61 10.76 -1.66 16.42
CA LYS A 61 10.14 -2.32 15.25
C LYS A 61 10.25 -1.53 13.93
N PRO A 62 11.47 -1.17 13.49
CA PRO A 62 11.68 -0.36 12.27
C PRO A 62 11.10 -1.01 11.01
N GLU A 63 11.25 -2.33 10.85
CA GLU A 63 10.73 -3.06 9.67
C GLU A 63 9.19 -3.03 9.57
N ALA A 64 8.48 -2.89 10.68
CA ALA A 64 7.03 -2.76 10.68
C ALA A 64 6.59 -1.38 10.18
N ALA A 65 7.24 -0.31 10.65
CA ALA A 65 7.03 1.05 10.16
C ALA A 65 7.38 1.17 8.67
N ARG A 66 8.55 0.62 8.28
CA ARG A 66 9.03 0.57 6.90
C ARG A 66 8.07 -0.20 5.98
N THR A 67 7.61 -1.39 6.39
CA THR A 67 6.66 -2.19 5.60
C THR A 67 5.30 -1.51 5.45
N ALA A 68 4.81 -0.84 6.50
CA ALA A 68 3.56 -0.09 6.44
C ALA A 68 3.65 1.08 5.44
N LEU A 69 4.74 1.85 5.45
CA LEU A 69 4.96 2.92 4.48
C LEU A 69 5.19 2.39 3.05
N ILE A 70 5.92 1.29 2.88
CA ILE A 70 6.06 0.60 1.59
C ILE A 70 4.69 0.20 1.04
N THR A 71 3.81 -0.31 1.90
CA THR A 71 2.45 -0.71 1.52
C THR A 71 1.61 0.50 1.11
N LEU A 72 1.70 1.62 1.82
CA LEU A 72 1.05 2.89 1.47
C LEU A 72 1.52 3.43 0.11
N LEU A 73 2.83 3.46 -0.14
CA LEU A 73 3.43 3.97 -1.38
C LEU A 73 3.25 3.04 -2.58
N ALA A 74 3.09 1.73 -2.33
CA ALA A 74 2.60 0.75 -3.31
C ALA A 74 1.08 0.86 -3.58
N GLU A 75 0.39 1.76 -2.86
CA GLU A 75 -1.07 1.94 -2.81
C GLU A 75 -1.82 0.63 -2.54
N GLY A 76 -1.30 -0.12 -1.57
CA GLY A 76 -1.88 -1.35 -1.07
C GLY A 76 -2.54 -1.20 0.30
N HIS A 77 -3.05 -2.32 0.79
CA HIS A 77 -3.65 -2.43 2.12
C HIS A 77 -2.82 -3.38 2.98
N LEU A 78 -2.75 -3.10 4.28
CA LEU A 78 -1.91 -3.82 5.25
C LEU A 78 -2.77 -4.68 6.16
N LEU A 79 -2.38 -5.95 6.33
CA LEU A 79 -2.96 -6.86 7.30
C LEU A 79 -1.97 -7.06 8.46
N VAL A 80 -2.41 -6.82 9.69
CA VAL A 80 -1.60 -6.98 10.90
C VAL A 80 -2.15 -8.15 11.72
N GLU A 81 -1.46 -9.29 11.65
CA GLU A 81 -1.83 -10.51 12.38
C GLU A 81 -0.94 -10.65 13.61
N ASP A 82 -1.52 -10.61 14.81
CA ASP A 82 -0.74 -10.82 16.05
C ASP A 82 -1.62 -11.06 17.28
N VAL A 83 -1.00 -11.38 18.41
CA VAL A 83 -1.63 -11.45 19.73
C VAL A 83 -2.02 -10.05 20.27
N PRO A 84 -2.92 -9.94 21.27
CA PRO A 84 -3.28 -8.66 21.87
C PRO A 84 -2.09 -7.90 22.50
N GLY A 85 -2.20 -6.58 22.65
CA GLY A 85 -1.22 -5.75 23.38
C GLY A 85 0.03 -5.28 22.60
N VAL A 86 0.41 -5.93 21.49
CA VAL A 86 1.71 -5.71 20.82
C VAL A 86 1.86 -4.45 19.94
N GLY A 87 1.02 -3.43 20.13
CA GLY A 87 1.13 -2.15 19.42
C GLY A 87 0.54 -2.09 17.99
N LYS A 88 -0.29 -3.06 17.59
CA LYS A 88 -0.92 -3.09 16.24
C LYS A 88 -1.64 -1.79 15.88
N THR A 89 -2.56 -1.36 16.75
CA THR A 89 -3.32 -0.11 16.59
C THR A 89 -2.40 1.12 16.77
N SER A 90 -1.28 1.00 17.49
CA SER A 90 -0.29 2.07 17.65
C SER A 90 0.46 2.36 16.36
N LEU A 91 0.92 1.33 15.64
CA LEU A 91 1.51 1.47 14.30
C LEU A 91 0.54 2.18 13.34
N ALA A 92 -0.71 1.72 13.31
CA ALA A 92 -1.74 2.28 12.43
C ALA A 92 -1.99 3.77 12.73
N LYS A 93 -2.17 4.13 14.01
CA LYS A 93 -2.33 5.51 14.47
C LYS A 93 -1.08 6.37 14.23
N ALA A 94 0.11 5.83 14.42
CA ALA A 94 1.37 6.56 14.28
C ALA A 94 1.65 6.92 12.81
N LEU A 95 1.45 5.98 11.88
CA LEU A 95 1.54 6.25 10.45
C LEU A 95 0.50 7.29 10.03
N ALA A 96 -0.74 7.10 10.48
CA ALA A 96 -1.87 7.97 10.14
C ALA A 96 -1.74 9.39 10.72
N ARG A 97 -1.08 9.58 11.87
CA ARG A 97 -0.77 10.91 12.44
C ARG A 97 0.55 11.52 11.95
N SER A 98 1.44 10.72 11.36
CA SER A 98 2.66 11.23 10.72
C SER A 98 2.39 11.89 9.37
N ILE A 99 1.20 11.69 8.80
CA ILE A 99 0.74 12.27 7.55
C ILE A 99 -0.49 13.12 7.87
N ASP A 100 -0.49 14.40 7.49
CA ASP A 100 -1.65 15.27 7.57
C ASP A 100 -2.71 14.79 6.56
N CYS A 101 -3.60 13.93 7.05
CA CYS A 101 -4.59 13.21 6.25
C CYS A 101 -5.80 12.83 7.11
N THR A 102 -6.90 12.49 6.46
CA THR A 102 -8.12 12.05 7.17
C THR A 102 -7.97 10.62 7.66
N VAL A 103 -8.32 10.37 8.93
CA VAL A 103 -8.14 9.08 9.60
C VAL A 103 -9.44 8.67 10.26
N THR A 104 -9.86 7.43 10.02
CA THR A 104 -11.03 6.82 10.68
C THR A 104 -10.64 5.51 11.33
N ARG A 105 -11.37 5.15 12.39
CA ARG A 105 -11.25 3.87 13.08
C ARG A 105 -12.59 3.15 13.04
N ILE A 106 -12.57 1.90 12.59
CA ILE A 106 -13.72 1.00 12.59
C ILE A 106 -13.36 -0.14 13.55
N GLN A 107 -14.14 -0.31 14.61
CA GLN A 107 -14.09 -1.53 15.41
C GLN A 107 -15.02 -2.54 14.74
N PHE A 108 -14.49 -3.68 14.32
CA PHE A 108 -15.31 -4.74 13.74
C PHE A 108 -15.98 -5.53 14.87
N THR A 109 -17.30 -5.60 14.81
CA THR A 109 -18.15 -6.32 15.78
C THR A 109 -19.17 -7.18 15.02
N PRO A 110 -19.76 -8.22 15.66
CA PRO A 110 -20.69 -9.13 14.98
C PRO A 110 -21.97 -8.45 14.45
N ASP A 111 -22.36 -7.33 15.05
CA ASP A 111 -23.53 -6.51 14.72
C ASP A 111 -23.27 -5.40 13.68
N LEU A 112 -21.99 -5.10 13.38
CA LEU A 112 -21.61 -4.06 12.42
C LEU A 112 -22.17 -4.36 11.02
N LEU A 113 -22.93 -3.42 10.46
CA LEU A 113 -23.56 -3.57 9.14
C LEU A 113 -22.63 -3.05 8.02
N PRO A 114 -22.79 -3.55 6.77
CA PRO A 114 -22.12 -2.97 5.59
C PRO A 114 -22.29 -1.46 5.47
N SER A 115 -23.49 -0.95 5.76
CA SER A 115 -23.85 0.47 5.73
C SER A 115 -23.10 1.32 6.76
N ASP A 116 -22.67 0.72 7.88
CA ASP A 116 -21.89 1.42 8.90
C ASP A 116 -20.42 1.61 8.47
N ILE A 117 -20.02 0.92 7.40
CA ILE A 117 -18.71 1.04 6.74
C ILE A 117 -18.82 1.96 5.52
N THR A 118 -19.77 1.69 4.62
CA THR A 118 -19.92 2.41 3.34
C THR A 118 -20.67 3.74 3.46
N GLY A 119 -21.55 3.89 4.44
CA GLY A 119 -22.45 5.05 4.56
C GLY A 119 -23.88 4.73 4.13
N VAL A 120 -24.76 5.71 4.33
CA VAL A 120 -26.22 5.59 4.14
C VAL A 120 -26.80 6.81 3.45
N SER A 121 -27.83 6.61 2.64
CA SER A 121 -28.67 7.70 2.13
C SER A 121 -29.78 8.01 3.13
N VAL A 122 -29.85 9.25 3.61
CA VAL A 122 -30.85 9.70 4.58
C VAL A 122 -31.85 10.63 3.90
N PHE A 123 -33.14 10.31 3.98
CA PHE A 123 -34.18 11.16 3.42
C PHE A 123 -34.28 12.50 4.17
N ASN A 124 -33.98 13.59 3.47
CA ASN A 124 -34.03 14.94 4.01
C ASN A 124 -35.43 15.53 3.76
N ARG A 125 -36.24 15.59 4.83
CA ARG A 125 -37.62 16.12 4.78
C ARG A 125 -37.73 17.59 4.37
N SER A 126 -36.63 18.37 4.43
CA SER A 126 -36.65 19.79 4.07
C SER A 126 -36.44 20.05 2.57
N THR A 127 -35.68 19.19 1.89
CA THR A 127 -35.45 19.24 0.44
C THR A 127 -36.40 18.32 -0.32
N GLY A 128 -36.81 17.20 0.30
CA GLY A 128 -37.53 16.12 -0.38
C GLY A 128 -36.61 15.10 -1.06
N ASP A 129 -35.29 15.24 -0.90
CA ASP A 129 -34.26 14.43 -1.53
C ASP A 129 -33.58 13.46 -0.54
N PHE A 130 -32.79 12.52 -1.07
CA PHE A 130 -31.93 11.65 -0.27
C PHE A 130 -30.51 12.23 -0.19
N ASP A 131 -30.07 12.60 1.01
CA ASP A 131 -28.70 13.07 1.28
C ASP A 131 -27.80 11.90 1.65
N PHE A 132 -26.76 11.64 0.86
CA PHE A 132 -25.75 10.64 1.21
C PHE A 132 -24.90 11.09 2.40
N ARG A 133 -24.81 10.22 3.41
CA ARG A 133 -23.94 10.36 4.58
C ARG A 133 -22.77 9.38 4.43
N PRO A 134 -21.55 9.86 4.13
CA PRO A 134 -20.41 8.99 3.90
C PRO A 134 -20.05 8.20 5.17
N GLY A 135 -19.78 6.91 5.00
CA GLY A 135 -19.28 6.05 6.07
C GLY A 135 -17.80 6.30 6.38
N PRO A 136 -17.25 5.62 7.41
CA PRO A 136 -15.86 5.76 7.82
C PRO A 136 -14.84 5.37 6.74
N VAL A 137 -15.20 4.66 5.65
CA VAL A 137 -14.25 4.41 4.54
C VAL A 137 -13.86 5.66 3.75
N PHE A 138 -14.59 6.77 3.90
CA PHE A 138 -14.25 8.06 3.29
C PHE A 138 -13.17 8.81 4.07
N ALA A 139 -12.02 8.16 4.21
CA ALA A 139 -10.82 8.67 4.86
C ALA A 139 -9.58 8.28 4.04
N ASN A 140 -8.43 8.90 4.30
CA ASN A 140 -7.17 8.51 3.67
C ASN A 140 -6.57 7.24 4.29
N VAL A 141 -6.70 7.10 5.62
CA VAL A 141 -6.29 5.89 6.35
C VAL A 141 -7.44 5.38 7.20
N VAL A 142 -7.89 4.16 6.89
CA VAL A 142 -8.93 3.46 7.65
C VAL A 142 -8.27 2.39 8.51
N VAL A 143 -8.39 2.51 9.83
CA VAL A 143 -7.91 1.51 10.80
C VAL A 143 -9.06 0.60 11.17
N GLY A 144 -9.04 -0.64 10.67
CA GLY A 144 -10.05 -1.66 10.97
C GLY A 144 -9.54 -2.62 12.04
N ASP A 145 -9.98 -2.46 13.28
CA ASP A 145 -9.57 -3.37 14.36
C ASP A 145 -10.48 -4.61 14.40
N GLU A 146 -9.87 -5.79 14.52
CA GLU A 146 -10.51 -7.11 14.67
C GLU A 146 -11.44 -7.51 13.50
N ILE A 147 -10.99 -7.35 12.25
CA ILE A 147 -11.78 -7.59 11.03
C ILE A 147 -12.45 -8.99 10.98
N ASN A 148 -11.87 -9.98 11.66
CA ASN A 148 -12.41 -11.32 11.81
C ASN A 148 -13.64 -11.42 12.74
N ARG A 149 -14.09 -10.36 13.42
CA ARG A 149 -15.28 -10.38 14.29
C ARG A 149 -16.59 -9.99 13.59
N ALA A 150 -16.55 -9.32 12.45
CA ALA A 150 -17.77 -8.94 11.73
C ALA A 150 -18.21 -10.02 10.73
N SER A 151 -19.49 -9.95 10.33
CA SER A 151 -20.07 -10.88 9.38
C SER A 151 -19.32 -10.90 8.03
N PRO A 152 -19.35 -12.02 7.27
CA PRO A 152 -18.75 -12.09 5.94
C PRO A 152 -19.29 -11.05 4.95
N LYS A 153 -20.53 -10.56 5.14
CA LYS A 153 -21.10 -9.47 4.32
C LYS A 153 -20.43 -8.13 4.63
N THR A 154 -20.24 -7.84 5.91
CA THR A 154 -19.57 -6.64 6.41
C THR A 154 -18.09 -6.61 6.01
N GLN A 155 -17.40 -7.75 6.12
CA GLN A 155 -16.04 -7.92 5.59
C GLN A 155 -15.98 -7.65 4.08
N SER A 156 -16.92 -8.22 3.31
CA SER A 156 -16.98 -8.05 1.85
C SER A 156 -17.15 -6.58 1.45
N ALA A 157 -17.96 -5.80 2.16
CA ALA A 157 -18.17 -4.38 1.88
C ALA A 157 -16.88 -3.55 2.01
N LEU A 158 -16.09 -3.75 3.07
CA LEU A 158 -14.77 -3.10 3.19
C LEU A 158 -13.82 -3.54 2.05
N LEU A 159 -13.82 -4.83 1.72
CA LEU A 159 -12.94 -5.41 0.70
C LEU A 159 -13.29 -4.97 -0.73
N GLU A 160 -14.57 -4.65 -0.99
CA GLU A 160 -15.03 -4.02 -2.23
C GLU A 160 -14.51 -2.58 -2.32
N CYS A 161 -14.63 -1.80 -1.23
CA CYS A 161 -14.05 -0.45 -1.16
C CYS A 161 -12.53 -0.44 -1.41
N MET A 162 -11.81 -1.46 -0.93
CA MET A 162 -10.37 -1.66 -1.16
C MET A 162 -10.04 -1.92 -2.63
N GLU A 163 -10.79 -2.77 -3.31
CA GLU A 163 -10.52 -3.15 -4.71
C GLU A 163 -10.93 -2.03 -5.68
N GLU A 164 -12.16 -1.53 -5.55
CA GLU A 164 -12.79 -0.60 -6.50
C GLU A 164 -12.39 0.87 -6.23
N ARG A 165 -11.90 1.19 -5.02
CA ARG A 165 -11.58 2.55 -4.55
C ARG A 165 -12.74 3.54 -4.68
N GLN A 166 -13.96 3.02 -4.63
CA GLN A 166 -15.21 3.77 -4.62
C GLN A 166 -16.25 2.99 -3.82
N VAL A 167 -17.30 3.69 -3.40
CA VAL A 167 -18.48 3.11 -2.74
C VAL A 167 -19.68 3.34 -3.65
N THR A 168 -20.49 2.32 -3.91
CA THR A 168 -21.75 2.48 -4.65
C THR A 168 -22.94 2.29 -3.71
N VAL A 169 -23.78 3.32 -3.56
CA VAL A 169 -25.00 3.31 -2.74
C VAL A 169 -26.13 3.88 -3.57
N ASP A 170 -27.28 3.20 -3.59
CA ASP A 170 -28.50 3.57 -4.32
C ASP A 170 -28.28 3.91 -5.81
N GLY A 171 -27.34 3.21 -6.46
CA GLY A 171 -26.99 3.41 -7.87
C GLY A 171 -26.03 4.57 -8.14
N HIS A 172 -25.59 5.30 -7.10
CA HIS A 172 -24.59 6.36 -7.19
C HIS A 172 -23.23 5.88 -6.68
N SER A 173 -22.18 6.05 -7.48
CA SER A 173 -20.80 5.72 -7.11
C SER A 173 -20.04 6.96 -6.62
N TYR A 174 -19.41 6.84 -5.46
CA TYR A 174 -18.67 7.89 -4.76
C TYR A 174 -17.20 7.48 -4.65
N PRO A 175 -16.25 8.20 -5.28
CA PRO A 175 -14.84 7.83 -5.26
C PRO A 175 -14.19 8.10 -3.89
N LEU A 176 -13.24 7.24 -3.50
CA LEU A 176 -12.45 7.41 -2.27
C LEU A 176 -11.22 8.30 -2.54
N SER A 177 -10.91 9.17 -1.58
CA SER A 177 -9.85 10.18 -1.74
C SER A 177 -8.45 9.58 -1.58
N GLY A 178 -7.60 9.74 -2.59
CA GLY A 178 -6.21 9.26 -2.56
C GLY A 178 -5.26 10.15 -1.73
N PRO A 179 -4.25 9.60 -1.02
CA PRO A 179 -4.00 8.17 -0.82
C PRO A 179 -5.11 7.52 0.00
N PHE A 180 -5.44 6.27 -0.32
CA PHE A 180 -6.42 5.45 0.41
C PHE A 180 -5.75 4.15 0.84
N MET A 181 -5.65 3.93 2.15
CA MET A 181 -5.07 2.73 2.74
C MET A 181 -6.00 2.18 3.82
N VAL A 182 -6.11 0.85 3.86
CA VAL A 182 -6.78 0.14 4.96
C VAL A 182 -5.71 -0.61 5.72
N ILE A 183 -5.69 -0.42 7.04
CA ILE A 183 -4.85 -1.17 7.98
C ILE A 183 -5.80 -2.01 8.81
N ALA A 184 -5.94 -3.29 8.46
CA ALA A 184 -6.80 -4.22 9.16
C ALA A 184 -5.98 -5.02 10.19
N THR A 185 -6.48 -5.16 11.41
CA THR A 185 -5.91 -6.04 12.43
C THR A 185 -6.79 -7.27 12.61
N GLN A 186 -6.18 -8.43 12.87
CA GLN A 186 -6.90 -9.62 13.33
C GLN A 186 -6.09 -10.36 14.39
N ASN A 187 -6.79 -10.96 15.36
CA ASN A 187 -6.20 -11.86 16.36
C ASN A 187 -6.43 -13.31 15.92
N PRO A 188 -5.38 -14.09 15.61
CA PRO A 188 -5.53 -15.48 15.18
C PRO A 188 -5.88 -16.46 16.33
N VAL A 189 -5.86 -16.00 17.59
CA VAL A 189 -6.10 -16.85 18.78
C VAL A 189 -7.57 -16.86 19.21
N GLU A 190 -8.34 -15.83 18.84
CA GLU A 190 -9.77 -15.76 19.14
C GLU A 190 -10.56 -16.68 18.19
N MET A 191 -10.98 -17.83 18.72
CA MET A 191 -11.69 -18.88 17.97
C MET A 191 -13.22 -18.81 18.10
N GLU A 192 -13.74 -18.10 19.11
CA GLU A 192 -15.17 -18.07 19.43
C GLU A 192 -15.81 -16.77 18.93
N GLY A 193 -16.88 -16.90 18.13
CA GLY A 193 -17.59 -15.74 17.56
C GLY A 193 -16.87 -15.02 16.41
N THR A 194 -15.82 -15.62 15.81
CA THR A 194 -15.07 -15.03 14.69
C THR A 194 -15.31 -15.72 13.35
N TYR A 195 -15.30 -14.92 12.28
CA TYR A 195 -15.33 -15.32 10.88
C TYR A 195 -13.94 -15.08 10.26
N PRO A 196 -13.10 -16.12 10.09
CA PRO A 196 -11.77 -15.95 9.49
C PRO A 196 -11.90 -15.49 8.03
N LEU A 197 -11.05 -14.55 7.62
CA LEU A 197 -11.02 -14.07 6.24
C LEU A 197 -10.70 -15.22 5.26
N PRO A 198 -11.59 -15.56 4.31
CA PRO A 198 -11.30 -16.51 3.23
C PRO A 198 -10.05 -16.13 2.44
N GLU A 199 -9.40 -17.10 1.82
CA GLU A 199 -8.09 -16.87 1.17
C GLU A 199 -8.19 -15.86 0.01
N ALA A 200 -9.30 -15.89 -0.74
CA ALA A 200 -9.61 -14.90 -1.78
C ALA A 200 -9.87 -13.47 -1.23
N GLN A 201 -10.17 -13.33 0.06
CA GLN A 201 -10.27 -12.04 0.75
C GLN A 201 -8.90 -11.57 1.25
N ARG A 202 -8.12 -12.46 1.88
CA ARG A 202 -6.73 -12.19 2.32
C ARG A 202 -5.83 -11.75 1.15
N ASP A 203 -6.04 -12.30 -0.03
CA ASP A 203 -5.31 -11.95 -1.27
C ASP A 203 -5.39 -10.46 -1.66
N ARG A 204 -6.44 -9.73 -1.25
CA ARG A 204 -6.59 -8.28 -1.50
C ARG A 204 -5.62 -7.43 -0.67
N PHE A 205 -5.23 -7.88 0.52
CA PHE A 205 -4.19 -7.22 1.29
C PHE A 205 -2.84 -7.40 0.58
N THR A 206 -2.11 -6.31 0.42
CA THR A 206 -0.85 -6.26 -0.35
C THR A 206 0.28 -6.89 0.44
N ALA A 207 0.39 -6.54 1.72
CA ALA A 207 1.34 -7.12 2.65
C ALA A 207 0.64 -7.55 3.95
N ARG A 208 1.21 -8.57 4.59
CA ARG A 208 0.93 -8.97 5.96
C ARG A 208 2.18 -8.79 6.81
N ILE A 209 2.01 -8.25 8.02
CA ILE A 209 3.04 -8.23 9.06
C ILE A 209 2.55 -8.84 10.37
N SER A 210 3.50 -9.32 11.16
CA SER A 210 3.38 -9.56 12.60
C SER A 210 4.40 -8.65 13.28
N LEU A 211 4.04 -8.13 14.46
CA LEU A 211 4.87 -7.25 15.27
C LEU A 211 5.62 -8.00 16.38
N GLY A 212 5.14 -9.18 16.80
CA GLY A 212 5.64 -9.93 17.96
C GLY A 212 5.57 -9.14 19.26
N TYR A 213 6.03 -9.74 20.37
CA TYR A 213 6.33 -8.95 21.57
C TYR A 213 7.55 -8.04 21.32
N PRO A 214 7.62 -6.83 21.92
CA PRO A 214 8.88 -6.08 21.97
C PRO A 214 9.98 -6.93 22.65
N ASP A 215 11.24 -6.65 22.33
CA ASP A 215 12.34 -7.18 23.15
C ASP A 215 12.37 -6.50 24.53
N PRO A 216 13.06 -7.06 25.55
CA PRO A 216 13.05 -6.50 26.90
C PRO A 216 13.60 -5.07 27.03
N ALA A 217 14.44 -4.60 26.09
CA ALA A 217 14.95 -3.23 26.10
C ALA A 217 13.93 -2.26 25.51
N ALA A 218 13.25 -2.66 24.43
CA ALA A 218 12.11 -1.91 23.88
C ALA A 218 10.92 -1.89 24.85
N GLU A 219 10.64 -2.99 25.57
CA GLU A 219 9.59 -3.06 26.58
C GLU A 219 9.90 -2.15 27.79
N LEU A 220 11.16 -2.13 28.25
CA LEU A 220 11.60 -1.21 29.31
C LEU A 220 11.46 0.26 28.88
N ALA A 221 11.91 0.61 27.66
CA ALA A 221 11.74 1.96 27.11
C ALA A 221 10.25 2.36 27.02
N MET A 222 9.36 1.44 26.64
CA MET A 222 7.91 1.69 26.64
C MET A 222 7.36 2.00 28.04
N VAL A 223 7.87 1.34 29.10
CA VAL A 223 7.49 1.62 30.49
C VAL A 223 7.95 3.00 30.93
N ASP A 224 9.21 3.35 30.64
CA ASP A 224 9.78 4.66 31.01
C ASP A 224 9.08 5.82 30.26
N GLU A 225 8.75 5.66 28.98
CA GLU A 225 8.09 6.69 28.17
C GLU A 225 6.60 6.87 28.54
N HIS A 226 5.84 5.78 28.77
CA HIS A 226 4.42 5.88 29.15
C HIS A 226 4.19 6.45 30.54
N ALA A 227 5.22 6.49 31.40
CA ALA A 227 5.12 7.13 32.71
C ALA A 227 5.08 8.67 32.66
N ALA A 228 5.46 9.29 31.54
CA ALA A 228 5.67 10.74 31.44
C ALA A 228 4.54 11.52 30.75
N ALA A 229 4.02 11.05 29.61
CA ALA A 229 2.93 11.68 28.85
C ALA A 229 2.33 10.71 27.82
N ASP A 230 1.18 11.06 27.21
CA ASP A 230 0.70 10.37 26.00
C ASP A 230 1.68 10.62 24.83
N PRO A 231 2.37 9.59 24.31
CA PRO A 231 3.34 9.76 23.22
C PRO A 231 2.70 10.38 21.97
N PHE A 232 1.43 10.08 21.70
CA PHE A 232 0.70 10.65 20.57
C PHE A 232 0.44 12.15 20.73
N ALA A 233 0.35 12.69 21.94
CA ALA A 233 0.08 14.13 22.14
C ALA A 233 1.16 15.02 21.48
N THR A 234 2.41 14.55 21.45
CA THR A 234 3.54 15.28 20.84
C THR A 234 3.80 14.93 19.37
N LEU A 235 3.00 14.04 18.79
CA LEU A 235 3.19 13.57 17.42
C LEU A 235 2.50 14.49 16.41
N ALA A 236 3.30 15.38 15.82
CA ALA A 236 2.90 16.24 14.71
C ALA A 236 3.05 15.53 13.35
N PRO A 237 2.25 15.88 12.33
CA PRO A 237 2.44 15.39 10.98
C PRO A 237 3.72 15.96 10.36
N VAL A 238 4.41 15.14 9.56
CA VAL A 238 5.66 15.48 8.87
C VAL A 238 5.53 15.51 7.35
N SER A 239 4.40 15.06 6.80
CA SER A 239 4.07 15.15 5.38
C SER A 239 2.57 15.35 5.20
N THR A 240 2.10 15.76 4.02
CA THR A 240 0.66 15.93 3.72
C THR A 240 0.10 14.82 2.84
N ALA A 241 -1.22 14.63 2.85
CA ALA A 241 -1.89 13.71 1.91
C ALA A 241 -1.57 14.04 0.43
N ALA A 242 -1.38 15.31 0.08
CA ALA A 242 -1.01 15.74 -1.27
C ALA A 242 0.44 15.36 -1.63
N GLU A 243 1.39 15.55 -0.70
CA GLU A 243 2.78 15.09 -0.86
C GLU A 243 2.82 13.56 -1.04
N VAL A 244 2.20 12.81 -0.14
CA VAL A 244 2.17 11.33 -0.21
C VAL A 244 1.55 10.85 -1.52
N ARG A 245 0.48 11.49 -2.01
CA ARG A 245 -0.10 11.20 -3.34
C ARG A 245 0.92 11.40 -4.46
N ALA A 246 1.76 12.43 -4.39
CA ALA A 246 2.83 12.69 -5.35
C ALA A 246 3.98 11.67 -5.23
N LEU A 247 4.34 11.24 -4.02
CA LEU A 247 5.31 10.16 -3.79
C LEU A 247 4.84 8.84 -4.42
N CYS A 248 3.56 8.47 -4.26
CA CYS A 248 2.99 7.30 -4.92
C CYS A 248 3.14 7.37 -6.46
N GLN A 249 3.02 8.56 -7.07
CA GLN A 249 3.27 8.73 -8.51
C GLN A 249 4.76 8.54 -8.87
N ALA A 250 5.70 9.08 -8.10
CA ALA A 250 7.12 8.84 -8.32
C ALA A 250 7.48 7.34 -8.20
N VAL A 251 6.97 6.67 -7.16
CA VAL A 251 7.18 5.23 -6.93
C VAL A 251 6.68 4.36 -8.09
N ARG A 252 5.55 4.72 -8.72
CA ARG A 252 5.05 4.03 -9.94
C ARG A 252 6.03 4.07 -11.11
N LEU A 253 6.86 5.10 -11.21
CA LEU A 253 7.80 5.32 -12.33
C LEU A 253 9.14 4.59 -12.14
N ILE A 254 9.45 4.11 -10.93
CA ILE A 254 10.71 3.41 -10.63
C ILE A 254 10.93 2.23 -11.58
N HIS A 255 12.16 2.13 -12.08
CA HIS A 255 12.53 1.18 -13.09
C HIS A 255 12.55 -0.26 -12.55
N VAL A 256 11.98 -1.18 -13.33
CA VAL A 256 12.06 -2.63 -13.08
C VAL A 256 12.47 -3.28 -14.39
N SER A 257 13.64 -3.90 -14.41
CA SER A 257 14.22 -4.51 -15.61
C SER A 257 13.36 -5.69 -16.10
N PRO A 258 13.42 -6.05 -17.40
CA PRO A 258 12.73 -7.23 -17.91
C PRO A 258 13.12 -8.52 -17.18
N ASP A 259 14.39 -8.65 -16.76
CA ASP A 259 14.90 -9.80 -16.03
C ASP A 259 14.32 -9.89 -14.62
N LEU A 260 14.20 -8.77 -13.91
CA LEU A 260 13.53 -8.73 -12.61
C LEU A 260 12.03 -9.04 -12.71
N ARG A 261 11.35 -8.60 -13.77
CA ARG A 261 9.94 -8.97 -14.01
C ARG A 261 9.79 -10.48 -14.23
N ARG A 262 10.69 -11.11 -14.98
CA ARG A 262 10.73 -12.56 -15.15
C ARG A 262 11.01 -13.27 -13.82
N TYR A 263 12.01 -12.83 -13.07
CA TYR A 263 12.31 -13.34 -11.73
C TYR A 263 11.10 -13.29 -10.77
N VAL A 264 10.37 -12.17 -10.71
CA VAL A 264 9.17 -12.07 -9.85
C VAL A 264 8.06 -13.02 -10.32
N VAL A 265 7.89 -13.20 -11.63
CA VAL A 265 6.94 -14.19 -12.18
C VAL A 265 7.38 -15.62 -11.84
N GLU A 266 8.66 -15.94 -11.93
CA GLU A 266 9.23 -17.25 -11.60
C GLU A 266 9.08 -17.58 -10.10
N VAL A 267 9.41 -16.64 -9.21
CA VAL A 267 9.20 -16.75 -7.76
C VAL A 267 7.73 -17.02 -7.44
N VAL A 268 6.79 -16.23 -7.97
CA VAL A 268 5.36 -16.43 -7.71
C VAL A 268 4.85 -17.74 -8.34
N SER A 269 5.30 -18.08 -9.56
CA SER A 269 4.92 -19.33 -10.24
C SER A 269 5.39 -20.56 -9.48
N ALA A 270 6.62 -20.55 -8.94
CA ALA A 270 7.16 -21.65 -8.15
C ALA A 270 6.28 -22.02 -6.96
N THR A 271 5.63 -21.05 -6.30
CA THR A 271 4.67 -21.33 -5.20
C THR A 271 3.46 -22.15 -5.64
N ARG A 272 3.12 -22.21 -6.93
CA ARG A 272 1.98 -22.99 -7.45
C ARG A 272 2.30 -24.46 -7.73
N TRP A 273 3.58 -24.82 -7.67
CA TRP A 273 4.09 -26.16 -7.97
C TRP A 273 4.77 -26.83 -6.77
N LEU A 274 4.71 -26.20 -5.59
CA LEU A 274 5.16 -26.80 -4.33
C LEU A 274 4.18 -27.88 -3.85
N PRO A 275 4.61 -29.14 -3.63
CA PRO A 275 3.74 -30.20 -3.09
C PRO A 275 3.26 -29.92 -1.66
N GLU A 276 3.96 -29.04 -0.93
CA GLU A 276 3.58 -28.60 0.41
C GLU A 276 2.36 -27.66 0.41
N LEU A 277 1.91 -27.17 -0.75
CA LEU A 277 0.83 -26.20 -0.89
C LEU A 277 -0.41 -26.77 -1.59
N ARG A 278 -1.58 -26.56 -0.95
CA ARG A 278 -2.92 -26.72 -1.53
C ARG A 278 -3.27 -25.55 -2.47
N LEU A 279 -2.75 -24.36 -2.19
CA LEU A 279 -2.92 -23.16 -3.01
C LEU A 279 -1.66 -22.29 -2.95
N GLY A 280 -1.09 -21.99 -4.12
CA GLY A 280 0.02 -21.04 -4.29
C GLY A 280 -0.47 -19.60 -4.55
N ALA A 281 0.48 -18.66 -4.62
CA ALA A 281 0.17 -17.24 -4.74
C ALA A 281 -0.48 -16.86 -6.09
N SER A 282 -1.50 -15.99 -6.03
CA SER A 282 -2.28 -15.50 -7.17
C SER A 282 -1.47 -14.66 -8.18
N PRO A 283 -1.99 -14.35 -9.38
CA PRO A 283 -1.40 -13.35 -10.26
C PRO A 283 -1.40 -11.93 -9.65
N ARG A 284 -2.34 -11.61 -8.76
CA ARG A 284 -2.37 -10.33 -8.01
C ARG A 284 -1.09 -10.17 -7.18
N ALA A 285 -0.60 -11.26 -6.59
CA ALA A 285 0.65 -11.28 -5.83
C ALA A 285 1.87 -10.81 -6.63
N THR A 286 1.97 -11.17 -7.93
CA THR A 286 3.04 -10.70 -8.82
C THR A 286 3.00 -9.17 -8.97
N LEU A 287 1.82 -8.60 -9.18
CA LEU A 287 1.64 -7.16 -9.36
C LEU A 287 1.94 -6.39 -8.06
N GLN A 288 1.45 -6.91 -6.93
CA GLN A 288 1.69 -6.34 -5.60
C GLN A 288 3.16 -6.42 -5.20
N LEU A 289 3.85 -7.54 -5.47
CA LEU A 289 5.28 -7.69 -5.19
C LEU A 289 6.12 -6.71 -6.01
N ILE A 290 5.80 -6.48 -7.29
CA ILE A 290 6.47 -5.45 -8.11
C ILE A 290 6.25 -4.04 -7.55
N ARG A 291 5.02 -3.69 -7.13
CA ARG A 291 4.72 -2.37 -6.55
C ARG A 291 5.44 -2.16 -5.21
N ALA A 292 5.43 -3.18 -4.34
CA ALA A 292 6.14 -3.16 -3.06
C ALA A 292 7.66 -3.04 -3.26
N SER A 293 8.24 -3.77 -4.22
CA SER A 293 9.68 -3.72 -4.54
C SER A 293 10.10 -2.33 -5.04
N ARG A 294 9.26 -1.65 -5.83
CA ARG A 294 9.48 -0.25 -6.23
C ARG A 294 9.51 0.70 -5.03
N ALA A 295 8.54 0.59 -4.13
CA ALA A 295 8.51 1.39 -2.92
C ALA A 295 9.73 1.10 -2.01
N ALA A 296 10.14 -0.18 -1.89
CA ALA A 296 11.34 -0.57 -1.16
C ALA A 296 12.62 0.04 -1.74
N ALA A 297 12.76 0.07 -3.07
CA ALA A 297 13.87 0.73 -3.77
C ALA A 297 13.86 2.26 -3.54
N ALA A 298 12.68 2.89 -3.58
CA ALA A 298 12.51 4.32 -3.31
C ALA A 298 12.97 4.69 -1.88
N LEU A 299 12.57 3.89 -0.89
CA LEU A 299 12.99 4.02 0.51
C LEU A 299 14.48 3.74 0.72
N ALA A 300 15.16 3.14 -0.25
CA ALA A 300 16.60 2.97 -0.29
C ALA A 300 17.31 4.02 -1.17
N GLY A 301 16.61 5.07 -1.62
CA GLY A 301 17.16 6.15 -2.45
C GLY A 301 17.46 5.76 -3.90
N ARG A 302 16.90 4.65 -4.40
CA ARG A 302 17.18 4.09 -5.73
C ARG A 302 16.00 4.25 -6.69
N ASP A 303 16.30 4.67 -7.92
CA ASP A 303 15.36 4.81 -9.03
C ASP A 303 15.16 3.51 -9.84
N PHE A 304 15.84 2.43 -9.45
CA PHE A 304 15.67 1.08 -9.96
C PHE A 304 15.58 0.04 -8.83
N VAL A 305 14.78 -0.99 -9.08
CA VAL A 305 14.65 -2.18 -8.23
C VAL A 305 15.86 -3.11 -8.42
N VAL A 306 16.32 -3.75 -7.35
CA VAL A 306 17.31 -4.85 -7.34
C VAL A 306 16.67 -6.14 -6.81
N PRO A 307 17.30 -7.34 -6.97
CA PRO A 307 16.71 -8.58 -6.47
C PRO A 307 16.40 -8.56 -4.96
N ASP A 308 17.24 -7.91 -4.16
CA ASP A 308 17.10 -7.81 -2.72
C ASP A 308 15.78 -7.12 -2.31
N ASP A 309 15.31 -6.10 -3.06
CA ASP A 309 14.01 -5.47 -2.81
C ASP A 309 12.85 -6.47 -2.95
N VAL A 310 12.94 -7.35 -3.96
CA VAL A 310 11.96 -8.41 -4.20
C VAL A 310 12.03 -9.44 -3.09
N GLN A 311 13.23 -9.84 -2.66
CA GLN A 311 13.43 -10.83 -1.60
C GLN A 311 12.94 -10.33 -0.23
N THR A 312 13.26 -9.08 0.13
CA THR A 312 12.76 -8.43 1.35
C THR A 312 11.22 -8.36 1.35
N MET A 313 10.61 -7.98 0.23
CA MET A 313 9.15 -7.87 0.16
C MET A 313 8.43 -9.20 -0.08
N ALA A 314 9.12 -10.27 -0.50
CA ALA A 314 8.49 -11.55 -0.82
C ALA A 314 7.82 -12.21 0.40
N GLN A 315 8.41 -12.18 1.59
CA GLN A 315 7.78 -12.75 2.78
C GLN A 315 6.52 -11.97 3.21
N PRO A 316 6.56 -10.63 3.43
CA PRO A 316 5.35 -9.87 3.76
C PRO A 316 4.27 -9.93 2.68
N VAL A 317 4.65 -10.02 1.40
CA VAL A 317 3.69 -10.02 0.30
C VAL A 317 3.13 -11.42 0.05
N LEU A 318 3.91 -12.50 0.06
CA LEU A 318 3.44 -13.81 -0.42
C LEU A 318 2.83 -14.69 0.67
N SER A 319 3.36 -14.66 1.90
CA SER A 319 3.12 -15.72 2.90
C SER A 319 1.63 -15.88 3.27
N HIS A 320 0.86 -14.78 3.36
CA HIS A 320 -0.57 -14.84 3.70
C HIS A 320 -1.48 -15.33 2.58
N ARG A 321 -0.95 -15.56 1.37
CA ARG A 321 -1.66 -16.11 0.22
C ARG A 321 -1.43 -17.61 0.02
N LEU A 322 -0.48 -18.20 0.75
CA LEU A 322 -0.15 -19.61 0.63
C LEU A 322 -1.01 -20.44 1.57
N VAL A 323 -1.55 -21.55 1.06
CA VAL A 323 -2.36 -22.48 1.84
C VAL A 323 -1.68 -23.83 1.85
N LEU A 324 -1.22 -24.26 3.02
CA LEU A 324 -0.47 -25.50 3.19
C LEU A 324 -1.39 -26.73 3.08
N THR A 325 -0.81 -27.86 2.69
CA THR A 325 -1.46 -29.17 2.83
C THR A 325 -1.48 -29.60 4.31
N ALA A 326 -2.39 -30.52 4.66
CA ALA A 326 -2.43 -31.07 6.01
C ALA A 326 -1.10 -31.75 6.42
N GLN A 327 -0.41 -32.38 5.45
CA GLN A 327 0.90 -32.99 5.68
C GLN A 327 1.96 -31.94 6.03
N ALA A 328 2.06 -30.85 5.25
CA ALA A 328 3.01 -29.76 5.52
C ALA A 328 2.80 -29.10 6.90
N LEU A 329 1.55 -29.04 7.38
CA LEU A 329 1.22 -28.57 8.74
C LEU A 329 1.67 -29.57 9.83
N LEU A 330 1.53 -30.88 9.60
CA LEU A 330 2.06 -31.91 10.52
C LEU A 330 3.59 -31.89 10.59
N ASP A 331 4.24 -31.63 9.45
CA ASP A 331 5.69 -31.45 9.32
C ASP A 331 6.18 -30.09 9.87
N ARG A 332 5.28 -29.29 10.46
CA ARG A 332 5.52 -27.98 11.11
C ARG A 332 6.11 -26.91 10.18
N LEU A 333 5.87 -27.01 8.87
CA LEU A 333 6.27 -25.99 7.92
C LEU A 333 5.38 -24.75 8.06
N SER A 334 5.98 -23.56 7.94
CA SER A 334 5.24 -22.29 7.83
C SER A 334 5.17 -21.79 6.39
N PRO A 335 4.17 -20.95 6.03
CA PRO A 335 4.19 -20.20 4.77
C PRO A 335 5.50 -19.41 4.55
N GLU A 336 6.04 -18.83 5.61
CA GLU A 336 7.29 -18.07 5.61
C GLU A 336 8.50 -18.93 5.22
N ASP A 337 8.58 -20.17 5.72
CA ASP A 337 9.63 -21.12 5.35
C ASP A 337 9.51 -21.55 3.88
N LEU A 338 8.29 -21.75 3.39
CA LEU A 338 8.05 -22.08 1.99
C LEU A 338 8.42 -20.93 1.05
N VAL A 339 8.14 -19.67 1.42
CA VAL A 339 8.64 -18.50 0.67
C VAL A 339 10.18 -18.45 0.69
N ARG A 340 10.82 -18.64 1.85
CA ARG A 340 12.28 -18.68 1.98
C ARG A 340 12.91 -19.76 1.09
N ASN A 341 12.30 -20.95 1.06
CA ASN A 341 12.72 -22.07 0.21
C ASN A 341 12.56 -21.78 -1.28
N VAL A 342 11.50 -21.06 -1.69
CA VAL A 342 11.34 -20.61 -3.08
C VAL A 342 12.41 -19.60 -3.47
N LEU A 343 12.68 -18.60 -2.64
CA LEU A 343 13.73 -17.60 -2.91
C LEU A 343 15.13 -18.21 -3.00
N ALA A 344 15.41 -19.26 -2.22
CA ALA A 344 16.67 -19.99 -2.28
C ALA A 344 16.80 -20.89 -3.52
N ARG A 345 15.68 -21.32 -4.12
CA ARG A 345 15.65 -22.20 -5.31
C ARG A 345 15.61 -21.43 -6.64
N VAL A 346 14.93 -20.28 -6.68
CA VAL A 346 14.80 -19.47 -7.91
C VAL A 346 15.99 -18.51 -7.99
N PRO A 347 16.88 -18.63 -9.00
CA PRO A 347 18.08 -17.82 -9.07
C PRO A 347 17.74 -16.34 -9.32
N ALA A 348 18.27 -15.46 -8.46
CA ALA A 348 18.17 -14.02 -8.67
C ALA A 348 18.96 -13.58 -9.91
N PRO A 349 18.44 -12.64 -10.73
CA PRO A 349 19.17 -12.14 -11.88
C PRO A 349 20.37 -11.31 -11.42
N HIS A 350 21.57 -11.68 -11.86
CA HIS A 350 22.77 -10.87 -11.63
C HIS A 350 22.64 -9.53 -12.35
N ALA A 351 23.04 -8.44 -11.68
CA ALA A 351 23.10 -7.13 -12.31
C ALA A 351 24.05 -7.20 -13.52
N PRO A 352 23.64 -6.74 -14.73
CA PRO A 352 24.54 -6.70 -15.86
C PRO A 352 25.71 -5.77 -15.54
N SER A 353 26.94 -6.29 -15.63
CA SER A 353 28.18 -5.53 -15.46
C SER A 353 28.41 -4.63 -16.68
N GLY A 354 27.56 -3.63 -16.84
CA GLY A 354 27.47 -2.79 -18.04
C GLY A 354 26.97 -1.40 -17.69
N ARG A 355 27.91 -0.47 -17.55
CA ARG A 355 27.64 0.98 -17.63
C ARG A 355 26.84 1.21 -18.93
N PRO A 356 25.69 1.93 -18.92
CA PRO A 356 24.94 2.16 -20.14
C PRO A 356 25.86 2.82 -21.18
N PRO A 357 25.76 2.45 -22.47
CA PRO A 357 26.62 3.02 -23.49
C PRO A 357 26.41 4.52 -23.51
N VAL A 358 27.49 5.27 -23.28
CA VAL A 358 27.51 6.72 -23.50
C VAL A 358 27.25 6.89 -24.99
N GLY A 359 26.04 7.33 -25.34
CA GLY A 359 25.65 7.49 -26.74
C GLY A 359 26.62 8.47 -27.41
N ASP A 360 27.30 8.00 -28.46
CA ASP A 360 28.15 8.83 -29.29
C ASP A 360 27.32 10.00 -29.81
N ARG A 361 27.62 11.20 -29.29
CA ARG A 361 27.12 12.42 -29.89
C ARG A 361 27.88 12.62 -31.18
N ASN A 362 27.28 12.14 -32.26
CA ASN A 362 27.66 12.46 -33.62
C ASN A 362 27.62 14.01 -33.76
N VAL A 363 28.79 14.63 -33.80
CA VAL A 363 28.95 16.06 -34.10
C VAL A 363 29.66 16.13 -35.45
N ASP A 364 28.87 16.21 -36.51
CA ASP A 364 29.36 16.66 -37.81
C ASP A 364 29.85 18.11 -37.68
N GLY A 365 31.13 18.34 -37.93
CA GLY A 365 31.76 19.64 -37.74
C GLY A 365 33.18 19.70 -38.28
N ARG A 366 33.32 19.94 -39.59
CA ARG A 366 34.62 20.17 -40.25
C ARG A 366 35.33 21.37 -39.62
N GLY A 367 36.61 21.27 -39.26
CA GLY A 367 37.28 22.39 -38.58
C GLY A 367 38.78 22.28 -38.25
N ASP A 368 39.61 21.93 -39.23
CA ASP A 368 41.05 22.26 -39.30
C ASP A 368 42.05 21.68 -38.26
N ARG A 369 43.33 21.65 -38.64
CA ARG A 369 44.48 21.12 -37.88
C ARG A 369 45.43 22.26 -37.51
N ARG A 370 45.91 22.33 -36.26
CA ARG A 370 47.31 22.62 -35.84
C ARG A 370 47.42 22.93 -34.34
N ASN A 371 48.41 22.32 -33.68
CA ASN A 371 49.02 22.68 -32.38
C ASN A 371 48.07 22.83 -31.16
N SER A 372 48.51 22.62 -29.91
CA SER A 372 49.88 22.47 -29.37
C SER A 372 49.89 21.50 -28.19
N ALA A 373 51.07 20.98 -27.85
CA ALA A 373 51.26 20.04 -26.76
C ALA A 373 51.01 20.66 -25.37
N THR A 374 50.61 19.83 -24.41
CA THR A 374 51.14 19.90 -23.04
C THR A 374 51.26 18.49 -22.49
N VAL A 375 52.44 18.18 -21.94
CA VAL A 375 52.83 16.85 -21.47
C VAL A 375 52.66 16.79 -19.95
N TRP A 376 52.02 15.73 -19.45
CA TRP A 376 52.24 15.27 -18.07
C TRP A 376 52.63 13.79 -18.07
N ARG A 377 53.92 13.56 -17.78
CA ARG A 377 54.52 12.22 -17.74
C ARG A 377 54.07 11.49 -16.47
N ARG A 378 53.70 10.21 -16.64
CA ARG A 378 53.78 9.22 -15.54
C ARG A 378 55.25 8.99 -15.18
N SER A 379 55.52 8.67 -13.91
CA SER A 379 56.73 7.96 -13.47
C SER A 379 56.40 7.11 -12.23
N PRO A 380 57.19 6.05 -11.94
CA PRO A 380 56.57 4.78 -11.54
C PRO A 380 56.80 4.35 -10.07
N ARG A 381 56.24 3.17 -9.79
CA ARG A 381 56.24 2.39 -8.53
C ARG A 381 57.63 1.91 -8.05
N VAL A 382 57.69 1.69 -6.72
CA VAL A 382 58.34 0.56 -5.99
C VAL A 382 59.88 0.62 -5.84
N PRO A 383 60.47 0.10 -4.74
CA PRO A 383 59.88 -0.67 -3.62
C PRO A 383 58.96 0.12 -2.69
#